data_AF-A0A7C4E809-F1
#
_entry.id   AF-A0A7C4E809-F1
#
_cell.length_a   1.000
_cell.length_b   1.000
_cell.length_c   1.000
_cell.angle_alpha   90.00
_cell.angle_beta   90.00
_cell.angle_gamma   90.00
#
_symmetry.space_group_name_H-M   'P 1'
#
loop_
_entity.id
_entity.type
_entity.pdbx_description
1 polymer ?
#
loop_
_entity_poly.entity_id
_entity_poly.type
_entity_poly.pdbx_seq_one_letter_code
_entity_poly.pdbx_strand_id
1 'polypeptide(L)'
;MSASHSDSSSSFHSRPTDWRPSRCGWTWLETVSTPGGATGAAVLSARAAGSPGALFLIAPFAQNRCASLAAKGLLASTTLAAQADEALDKLLAYGWEPESALLHLSHYALATPAIAMTYSNSYGRFSVADNLCGFSFGAVDAAGTPIAAPAAAIATIFGTGNGIPPTGAIQIINNDSVGGPRRDALSISPSTNLPDYNIDGAICQRELWTGANRDRLRDSLRVRFGVAQVQKTADLNRKPAIIVHGRNDTLVPVNFSSRPYYARNQQVEGRASRLSYIEVTNAQHFDAFLPIAGFDTRYVPLHVYFIRAVDAMYAHLANGAPLPPSQVVRTTPRGGTSPAPALTPANVPAWSLNPPAADRITFDGTTLTIPD
;
A
#
# COMPACT_ATOMS: atom_id res chain seq x y z
N MET A 1 26.10 39.24 16.94
CA MET A 1 24.85 38.86 17.65
C MET A 1 23.68 39.14 16.72
N SER A 2 22.79 38.14 16.59
CA SER A 2 21.56 38.11 15.78
C SER A 2 21.72 38.16 14.25
N ALA A 3 21.61 36.98 13.63
CA ALA A 3 21.28 36.83 12.21
C ALA A 3 19.99 36.01 12.12
N SER A 4 18.89 36.70 11.82
CA SER A 4 17.59 36.15 11.45
C SER A 4 17.69 35.40 10.11
N HIS A 5 17.35 34.12 10.08
CA HIS A 5 17.12 33.37 8.85
C HIS A 5 15.63 33.29 8.56
N SER A 6 15.24 33.83 7.40
CA SER A 6 13.91 33.74 6.81
C SER A 6 13.71 32.38 6.15
N ASP A 7 12.63 31.69 6.52
CA ASP A 7 12.13 30.48 5.86
C ASP A 7 11.64 30.80 4.44
N SER A 8 12.19 30.10 3.45
CA SER A 8 11.64 30.08 2.09
C SER A 8 10.85 28.79 1.88
N SER A 9 9.53 28.91 1.90
CA SER A 9 8.57 27.92 1.42
C SER A 9 8.73 27.71 -0.08
N SER A 10 9.17 26.52 -0.52
CA SER A 10 9.13 26.13 -1.93
C SER A 10 7.95 25.20 -2.19
N SER A 11 6.90 25.72 -2.82
CA SER A 11 5.87 24.96 -3.50
C SER A 11 6.45 24.35 -4.78
N PHE A 12 6.39 23.04 -4.93
CA PHE A 12 6.78 22.35 -6.17
C PHE A 12 5.62 21.49 -6.67
N HIS A 13 5.00 21.94 -7.77
CA HIS A 13 4.13 21.13 -8.62
C HIS A 13 5.01 20.28 -9.55
N SER A 14 5.06 18.97 -9.32
CA SER A 14 5.55 17.99 -10.31
C SER A 14 4.37 17.14 -10.77
N ARG A 15 4.27 16.88 -12.08
CA ARG A 15 3.28 15.95 -12.63
C ARG A 15 3.50 14.54 -12.05
N PRO A 16 2.45 13.73 -11.83
CA PRO A 16 2.56 12.39 -11.25
C PRO A 16 3.48 11.42 -12.01
N THR A 17 3.80 11.70 -13.27
CA THR A 17 4.50 10.80 -14.21
C THR A 17 6.02 10.83 -14.14
N ASP A 18 6.60 11.90 -13.57
CA ASP A 18 8.05 12.13 -13.58
C ASP A 18 8.65 11.83 -12.21
N TRP A 19 9.21 10.63 -12.04
CA TRP A 19 9.82 10.22 -10.78
C TRP A 19 11.31 10.58 -10.72
N ARG A 20 11.68 11.40 -9.72
CA ARG A 20 13.09 11.81 -9.48
C ARG A 20 13.80 10.92 -8.43
N PRO A 21 15.02 10.43 -8.71
CA PRO A 21 15.80 9.52 -7.88
C PRO A 21 16.45 10.16 -6.65
N SER A 22 16.34 11.47 -6.44
CA SER A 22 16.58 12.06 -5.10
C SER A 22 15.58 11.54 -4.05
N ARG A 23 14.55 10.80 -4.49
CA ARG A 23 13.61 10.04 -3.67
C ARG A 23 13.86 8.52 -3.70
N CYS A 24 15.05 8.05 -4.11
CA CYS A 24 15.49 6.66 -3.94
C CYS A 24 15.70 6.37 -2.46
N GLY A 25 14.63 6.05 -1.75
CA GLY A 25 14.66 5.71 -0.34
C GLY A 25 13.32 5.27 0.23
N TRP A 26 12.27 5.20 -0.60
CA TRP A 26 10.97 4.77 -0.14
C TRP A 26 11.02 3.32 0.32
N THR A 27 10.57 3.10 1.55
CA THR A 27 10.57 1.80 2.19
C THR A 27 9.14 1.29 2.33
N TRP A 28 8.98 -0.02 2.39
CA TRP A 28 7.66 -0.63 2.56
C TRP A 28 6.87 -0.10 3.76
N LEU A 29 7.54 0.33 4.84
CA LEU A 29 6.84 0.91 5.97
C LEU A 29 6.33 2.33 5.67
N GLU A 30 6.96 3.10 4.79
CA GLU A 30 6.37 4.35 4.29
C GLU A 30 5.03 4.10 3.65
N THR A 31 4.93 3.08 2.82
CA THR A 31 3.71 2.66 2.15
C THR A 31 2.57 2.31 3.10
N VAL A 32 2.86 1.83 4.32
CA VAL A 32 1.82 1.27 5.19
C VAL A 32 1.57 2.11 6.45
N SER A 33 2.55 2.91 6.86
CA SER A 33 2.40 3.92 7.92
C SER A 33 1.87 5.25 7.39
N THR A 34 2.05 5.56 6.10
CA THR A 34 1.50 6.80 5.51
C THR A 34 -0.03 6.87 5.43
N PRO A 35 -0.79 5.79 5.13
CA PRO A 35 -2.18 5.88 4.75
C PRO A 35 -3.16 5.57 5.91
N GLY A 36 -2.78 4.80 6.93
CA GLY A 36 -3.74 4.29 7.95
C GLY A 36 -4.60 5.37 8.61
N GLY A 37 -4.08 6.60 8.73
CA GLY A 37 -4.83 7.77 9.17
C GLY A 37 -5.86 8.27 8.15
N ALA A 38 -5.45 8.49 6.90
CA ALA A 38 -6.24 9.14 5.84
C ALA A 38 -7.14 8.17 5.06
N THR A 39 -6.80 6.89 4.94
CA THR A 39 -7.58 5.92 4.15
C THR A 39 -9.01 5.80 4.64
N GLY A 40 -9.21 5.75 5.96
CA GLY A 40 -10.56 5.70 6.54
C GLY A 40 -11.45 6.92 6.23
N ALA A 41 -10.84 8.06 5.89
CA ALA A 41 -11.55 9.27 5.44
C ALA A 41 -11.72 9.31 3.91
N ALA A 42 -10.67 8.94 3.17
CA ALA A 42 -10.63 8.98 1.70
C ALA A 42 -11.69 8.09 1.04
N VAL A 43 -12.14 7.02 1.71
CA VAL A 43 -13.23 6.14 1.23
C VAL A 43 -14.58 6.85 1.05
N LEU A 44 -14.76 8.02 1.67
CA LEU A 44 -15.97 8.84 1.50
C LEU A 44 -15.87 9.83 0.33
N SER A 45 -14.72 9.92 -0.34
CA SER A 45 -14.56 10.79 -1.52
C SER A 45 -15.51 10.33 -2.63
N ALA A 46 -16.12 11.28 -3.33
CA ALA A 46 -16.91 10.97 -4.53
C ALA A 46 -16.07 10.29 -5.61
N ARG A 47 -14.74 10.50 -5.61
CA ARG A 47 -13.78 9.86 -6.52
C ARG A 47 -13.53 8.38 -6.17
N ALA A 48 -13.88 7.97 -4.96
CA ALA A 48 -13.86 6.58 -4.52
C ALA A 48 -15.24 5.90 -4.64
N ALA A 49 -16.24 6.57 -5.22
CA ALA A 49 -17.58 6.01 -5.35
C ALA A 49 -17.59 4.72 -6.17
N GLY A 50 -18.32 3.71 -5.68
CA GLY A 50 -18.35 2.38 -6.31
C GLY A 50 -17.12 1.52 -6.02
N SER A 51 -16.33 1.86 -5.00
CA SER A 51 -15.28 0.99 -4.46
C SER A 51 -15.83 -0.39 -4.09
N PRO A 52 -15.19 -1.50 -4.48
CA PRO A 52 -15.57 -2.81 -4.00
C PRO A 52 -15.35 -2.93 -2.48
N GLY A 53 -16.15 -3.79 -1.84
CA GLY A 53 -16.08 -3.97 -0.38
C GLY A 53 -16.91 -2.97 0.43
N ALA A 54 -17.96 -2.38 -0.16
CA ALA A 54 -18.89 -1.46 0.53
C ALA A 54 -19.43 -2.02 1.87
N LEU A 55 -19.57 -3.35 1.99
CA LEU A 55 -19.98 -4.03 3.22
C LEU A 55 -19.02 -3.85 4.41
N PHE A 56 -17.77 -3.47 4.16
CA PHE A 56 -16.78 -3.20 5.21
C PHE A 56 -16.83 -1.76 5.73
N LEU A 57 -17.55 -0.87 5.05
CA LEU A 57 -17.66 0.53 5.43
C LEU A 57 -18.71 0.71 6.54
N ILE A 58 -18.28 1.28 7.66
CA ILE A 58 -19.15 1.79 8.72
C ILE A 58 -19.17 3.30 8.53
N ALA A 59 -20.11 3.78 7.71
CA ALA A 59 -20.12 5.18 7.26
C ALA A 59 -20.03 6.22 8.39
N PRO A 60 -20.74 6.08 9.54
CA PRO A 60 -20.57 7.01 10.66
C PRO A 60 -19.13 7.06 11.21
N PHE A 61 -18.40 5.94 11.20
CA PHE A 61 -17.02 5.89 11.73
C PHE A 61 -16.04 6.52 10.75
N ALA A 62 -16.27 6.36 9.45
CA ALA A 62 -15.51 7.06 8.41
C ALA A 62 -15.73 8.58 8.47
N GLN A 63 -16.96 9.02 8.75
CA GLN A 63 -17.28 10.43 8.96
C GLN A 63 -16.57 10.99 10.19
N ASN A 64 -16.63 10.26 11.31
CA ASN A 64 -15.86 10.59 12.51
C ASN A 64 -14.37 10.65 12.22
N ARG A 65 -13.83 9.73 11.41
CA ARG A 65 -12.42 9.76 10.99
C ARG A 65 -12.06 11.06 10.26
N CYS A 66 -12.88 11.52 9.30
CA CYS A 66 -12.66 12.81 8.65
C CYS A 66 -12.61 13.96 9.67
N ALA A 67 -13.60 14.02 10.56
CA ALA A 67 -13.67 15.06 11.59
C ALA A 67 -12.48 15.00 12.57
N SER A 68 -12.10 13.80 13.02
CA SER A 68 -10.97 13.57 13.92
C SER A 68 -9.63 13.98 13.28
N LEU A 69 -9.42 13.71 11.99
CA LEU A 69 -8.21 14.16 11.28
C LEU A 69 -8.16 15.69 11.16
N ALA A 70 -9.31 16.32 10.86
CA ALA A 70 -9.39 17.78 10.78
C ALA A 70 -9.17 18.44 12.15
N ALA A 71 -9.77 17.91 13.22
CA ALA A 71 -9.58 18.40 14.59
C ALA A 71 -8.12 18.30 15.06
N LYS A 72 -7.36 17.33 14.53
CA LYS A 72 -5.93 17.16 14.77
C LYS A 72 -5.03 17.94 13.80
N GLY A 73 -5.60 18.78 12.94
CA GLY A 73 -4.87 19.59 11.97
C GLY A 73 -4.22 18.81 10.83
N LEU A 74 -4.61 17.55 10.62
CA LEU A 74 -4.10 16.71 9.53
C LEU A 74 -4.85 16.95 8.22
N LEU A 75 -6.09 17.44 8.31
CA LEU A 75 -6.89 17.98 7.20
C LEU A 75 -7.21 19.45 7.48
N ALA A 76 -7.20 20.29 6.44
CA ALA A 76 -7.53 21.71 6.53
C ALA A 76 -9.00 22.00 6.18
N SER A 77 -9.64 21.10 5.42
CA SER A 77 -11.00 21.27 4.93
C SER A 77 -12.04 21.19 6.06
N THR A 78 -13.13 21.95 5.92
CA THR A 78 -14.16 22.10 6.97
C THR A 78 -15.46 21.36 6.68
N THR A 79 -15.69 20.91 5.45
CA THR A 79 -16.85 20.09 5.09
C THR A 79 -16.43 18.63 4.94
N LEU A 80 -17.34 17.70 5.26
CA LEU A 80 -17.05 16.27 5.18
C LEU A 80 -16.59 15.84 3.78
N ALA A 81 -17.26 16.33 2.74
CA ALA A 81 -16.91 15.99 1.35
C ALA A 81 -15.50 16.48 1.00
N ALA A 82 -15.17 17.74 1.34
CA ALA A 82 -13.85 18.29 1.09
C ALA A 82 -12.76 17.61 1.94
N GLN A 83 -13.07 17.20 3.18
CA GLN A 83 -12.15 16.41 4.01
C GLN A 83 -11.85 15.05 3.39
N ALA A 84 -12.86 14.37 2.84
CA ALA A 84 -12.66 13.08 2.19
C ALA A 84 -11.82 13.22 0.90
N ASP A 85 -12.10 14.25 0.09
CA ASP A 85 -11.29 14.55 -1.10
C ASP A 85 -9.86 14.95 -0.74
N GLU A 86 -9.66 15.79 0.28
CA GLU A 86 -8.33 16.16 0.76
C GLU A 86 -7.56 14.94 1.31
N ALA A 87 -8.24 14.02 2.00
CA ALA A 87 -7.64 12.79 2.48
C ALA A 87 -7.17 11.92 1.30
N LEU A 88 -7.98 11.79 0.24
CA LEU A 88 -7.58 11.09 -0.99
C LEU A 88 -6.41 11.81 -1.68
N ASP A 89 -6.45 13.13 -1.81
CA ASP A 89 -5.37 13.91 -2.40
C ASP A 89 -4.05 13.74 -1.65
N LYS A 90 -4.09 13.63 -0.31
CA LYS A 90 -2.90 13.30 0.50
C LYS A 90 -2.36 11.90 0.18
N LEU A 91 -3.23 10.89 0.00
CA LEU A 91 -2.80 9.55 -0.41
C LEU A 91 -2.12 9.58 -1.78
N LEU A 92 -2.69 10.29 -2.76
CA LEU A 92 -2.09 10.46 -4.07
C LEU A 92 -0.75 11.20 -3.99
N ALA A 93 -0.68 12.27 -3.18
CA ALA A 93 0.55 13.01 -2.94
C ALA A 93 1.64 12.18 -2.25
N TYR A 94 1.26 11.18 -1.45
CA TYR A 94 2.22 10.23 -0.87
C TYR A 94 2.79 9.27 -1.91
N GLY A 95 2.05 8.94 -2.96
CA GLY A 95 2.55 8.14 -4.08
C GLY A 95 1.65 6.99 -4.53
N TRP A 96 0.40 6.92 -4.06
CA TRP A 96 -0.58 6.02 -4.67
C TRP A 96 -0.96 6.51 -6.07
N GLU A 97 -1.13 5.59 -7.00
CA GLU A 97 -1.59 5.91 -8.34
C GLU A 97 -3.08 6.31 -8.30
N PRO A 98 -3.53 7.29 -9.10
CA PRO A 98 -4.95 7.68 -9.16
C PRO A 98 -5.90 6.50 -9.43
N GLU A 99 -5.46 5.54 -10.23
CA GLU A 99 -6.23 4.36 -10.63
C GLU A 99 -6.41 3.35 -9.47
N SER A 100 -5.69 3.54 -8.36
CA SER A 100 -5.80 2.74 -7.14
C SER A 100 -6.87 3.27 -6.17
N ALA A 101 -7.46 4.45 -6.44
CA ALA A 101 -8.36 5.14 -5.52
C ALA A 101 -9.57 4.29 -5.06
N LEU A 102 -10.15 3.51 -5.98
CA LEU A 102 -11.30 2.63 -5.69
C LEU A 102 -10.96 1.45 -4.78
N LEU A 103 -9.69 1.14 -4.57
CA LEU A 103 -9.25 -0.03 -3.81
C LEU A 103 -8.96 0.30 -2.35
N HIS A 104 -8.84 1.58 -2.00
CA HIS A 104 -8.53 2.02 -0.64
C HIS A 104 -9.48 1.44 0.42
N LEU A 105 -10.79 1.32 0.13
CA LEU A 105 -11.75 0.77 1.09
C LEU A 105 -11.47 -0.70 1.42
N SER A 106 -11.41 -1.55 0.38
CA SER A 106 -11.16 -2.98 0.56
C SER A 106 -9.81 -3.25 1.21
N HIS A 107 -8.77 -2.50 0.81
CA HIS A 107 -7.42 -2.66 1.34
C HIS A 107 -7.28 -2.12 2.76
N TYR A 108 -8.02 -1.07 3.12
CA TYR A 108 -8.10 -0.61 4.50
C TYR A 108 -8.72 -1.69 5.38
N ALA A 109 -9.88 -2.22 4.98
CA ALA A 109 -10.61 -3.20 5.76
C ALA A 109 -9.88 -4.54 5.93
N LEU A 110 -9.09 -4.95 4.93
CA LEU A 110 -8.54 -6.31 4.87
C LEU A 110 -7.03 -6.40 5.07
N ALA A 111 -6.28 -5.30 5.00
CA ALA A 111 -4.81 -5.38 5.03
C ALA A 111 -4.08 -4.20 5.67
N THR A 112 -4.52 -2.95 5.49
CA THR A 112 -3.68 -1.78 5.83
C THR A 112 -3.32 -1.70 7.32
N PRO A 113 -4.27 -1.77 8.28
CA PRO A 113 -3.92 -1.75 9.71
C PRO A 113 -3.03 -2.92 10.11
N ALA A 114 -3.30 -4.10 9.55
CA ALA A 114 -2.55 -5.34 9.81
C ALA A 114 -1.09 -5.23 9.40
N ILE A 115 -0.83 -4.76 8.18
CA ILE A 115 0.52 -4.61 7.68
C ILE A 115 1.23 -3.48 8.43
N ALA A 116 0.55 -2.36 8.72
CA ALA A 116 1.16 -1.26 9.47
C ALA A 116 1.68 -1.74 10.83
N MET A 117 0.83 -2.45 11.58
CA MET A 117 1.19 -3.00 12.88
C MET A 117 2.31 -4.04 12.79
N THR A 118 2.12 -5.08 11.98
CA THR A 118 3.07 -6.21 11.91
C THR A 118 4.43 -5.81 11.38
N TYR A 119 4.50 -4.84 10.46
CA TYR A 119 5.76 -4.38 9.89
C TYR A 119 6.48 -3.42 10.83
N SER A 120 5.77 -2.51 11.51
CA SER A 120 6.36 -1.68 12.57
C SER A 120 6.97 -2.56 13.67
N ASN A 121 6.26 -3.61 14.10
CA ASN A 121 6.79 -4.59 15.04
C ASN A 121 8.03 -5.30 14.50
N SER A 122 7.97 -5.80 13.26
CA SER A 122 9.07 -6.56 12.65
C SER A 122 10.33 -5.72 12.49
N TYR A 123 10.22 -4.52 11.90
CA TYR A 123 11.36 -3.62 11.68
C TYR A 123 11.90 -3.07 13.01
N GLY A 124 11.02 -2.70 13.94
CA GLY A 124 11.44 -2.23 15.26
C GLY A 124 11.91 -3.34 16.20
N ARG A 125 11.73 -4.61 15.82
CA ARG A 125 11.95 -5.80 16.65
C ARG A 125 11.18 -5.74 17.97
N PHE A 126 9.92 -5.33 17.90
CA PHE A 126 9.00 -5.34 19.04
C PHE A 126 8.33 -6.71 19.17
N SER A 127 8.23 -7.20 20.40
CA SER A 127 7.43 -8.36 20.72
C SER A 127 5.95 -8.04 20.53
N VAL A 128 5.14 -9.07 20.26
CA VAL A 128 3.67 -8.95 20.29
C VAL A 128 3.14 -8.56 21.67
N ALA A 129 3.93 -8.78 22.74
CA ALA A 129 3.60 -8.38 24.10
C ALA A 129 3.94 -6.90 24.41
N ASP A 130 4.71 -6.23 23.54
CA ASP A 130 5.12 -4.83 23.77
C ASP A 130 3.94 -3.85 23.54
N ASN A 131 2.85 -4.31 22.93
CA ASN A 131 1.66 -3.53 22.62
C ASN A 131 1.97 -2.20 21.92
N LEU A 132 2.89 -2.24 20.94
CA LEU A 132 3.31 -1.05 20.19
C LEU A 132 2.10 -0.29 19.65
N CYS A 133 2.02 1.01 19.94
CA CYS A 133 0.88 1.88 19.61
C CYS A 133 -0.48 1.44 20.19
N GLY A 134 -0.47 0.73 21.33
CA GLY A 134 -1.69 0.27 21.99
C GLY A 134 -2.33 -0.94 21.33
N PHE A 135 -1.67 -1.55 20.34
CA PHE A 135 -2.23 -2.67 19.60
C PHE A 135 -1.84 -4.03 20.17
N SER A 136 -2.80 -4.96 20.19
CA SER A 136 -2.56 -6.40 20.43
C SER A 136 -3.34 -7.27 19.45
N PHE A 137 -3.22 -8.59 19.59
CA PHE A 137 -3.98 -9.57 18.81
C PHE A 137 -4.82 -10.46 19.72
N GLY A 138 -6.05 -10.75 19.32
CA GLY A 138 -6.95 -11.61 20.09
C GLY A 138 -8.21 -12.01 19.32
N ALA A 139 -8.93 -12.99 19.84
CA ALA A 139 -10.27 -13.28 19.36
C ALA A 139 -11.27 -12.28 19.96
N VAL A 140 -12.40 -12.08 19.28
CA VAL A 140 -13.44 -11.16 19.74
C VAL A 140 -14.83 -11.78 19.62
N ASP A 141 -15.76 -11.32 20.45
CA ASP A 141 -17.19 -11.58 20.28
C ASP A 141 -17.81 -10.74 19.14
N ALA A 142 -19.12 -10.89 18.92
CA ALA A 142 -19.84 -10.13 17.88
C ALA A 142 -19.82 -8.60 18.10
N ALA A 143 -19.64 -8.15 19.34
CA ALA A 143 -19.51 -6.73 19.66
C ALA A 143 -18.07 -6.21 19.45
N GLY A 144 -17.09 -7.10 19.24
CA GLY A 144 -15.68 -6.77 19.13
C GLY A 144 -14.94 -6.78 20.46
N THR A 145 -15.55 -7.27 21.55
CA THR A 145 -14.88 -7.39 22.86
C THR A 145 -13.91 -8.57 22.82
N PRO A 146 -12.67 -8.43 23.31
CA PRO A 146 -11.75 -9.56 23.40
C PRO A 146 -12.32 -10.72 24.21
N ILE A 147 -12.16 -11.92 23.67
CA ILE A 147 -12.50 -13.19 24.32
C ILE A 147 -11.32 -14.15 24.22
N ALA A 148 -11.34 -15.21 25.03
CA ALA A 148 -10.42 -16.32 24.85
C ALA A 148 -10.59 -16.91 23.44
N ALA A 149 -9.47 -17.05 22.71
CA ALA A 149 -9.52 -17.62 21.38
C ALA A 149 -9.89 -19.12 21.45
N PRO A 150 -10.89 -19.59 20.70
CA PRO A 150 -11.24 -21.00 20.68
C PRO A 150 -10.04 -21.85 20.24
N ALA A 151 -9.67 -22.87 21.03
CA ALA A 151 -8.49 -23.69 20.76
C ALA A 151 -8.52 -24.34 19.37
N ALA A 152 -9.70 -24.80 18.92
CA ALA A 152 -9.88 -25.34 17.58
C ALA A 152 -9.59 -24.32 16.48
N ALA A 153 -10.01 -23.06 16.66
CA ALA A 153 -9.74 -21.99 15.71
C ALA A 153 -8.25 -21.65 15.64
N ILE A 154 -7.55 -21.64 16.78
CA ILE A 154 -6.10 -21.46 16.82
C ILE A 154 -5.39 -22.61 16.10
N ALA A 155 -5.79 -23.85 16.33
CA ALA A 155 -5.22 -25.02 15.65
C ALA A 155 -5.40 -24.96 14.13
N THR A 156 -6.58 -24.52 13.66
CA THR A 156 -6.82 -24.31 12.22
C THR A 156 -5.90 -23.23 11.65
N ILE A 157 -5.81 -22.06 12.30
CA ILE A 157 -4.98 -20.95 11.81
C ILE A 157 -3.50 -21.33 11.75
N PHE A 158 -3.02 -22.18 12.67
CA PHE A 158 -1.63 -22.66 12.63
C PHE A 158 -1.29 -23.35 11.29
N GLY A 159 -2.25 -24.07 10.69
CA GLY A 159 -2.04 -24.76 9.40
C GLY A 159 -2.43 -23.93 8.17
N THR A 160 -3.40 -23.03 8.27
CA THR A 160 -3.98 -22.33 7.09
C THR A 160 -3.72 -20.83 7.06
N GLY A 161 -3.12 -20.27 8.11
CA GLY A 161 -2.88 -18.84 8.23
C GLY A 161 -1.82 -18.34 7.24
N ASN A 162 -2.02 -17.12 6.74
CA ASN A 162 -1.07 -16.43 5.86
C ASN A 162 0.03 -15.66 6.63
N GLY A 163 0.03 -15.73 7.97
CA GLY A 163 0.96 -15.01 8.83
C GLY A 163 0.64 -13.54 9.10
N ILE A 164 -0.48 -13.01 8.60
CA ILE A 164 -0.88 -11.60 8.73
C ILE A 164 -2.27 -11.51 9.41
N PRO A 165 -2.35 -11.31 10.74
CA PRO A 165 -3.61 -11.04 11.43
C PRO A 165 -4.19 -9.67 11.01
N PRO A 166 -5.52 -9.54 10.78
CA PRO A 166 -6.58 -10.46 11.15
C PRO A 166 -6.65 -11.68 10.21
N THR A 167 -6.68 -12.88 10.79
CA THR A 167 -6.79 -14.15 10.07
C THR A 167 -7.52 -15.16 10.95
N GLY A 168 -8.55 -15.82 10.39
CA GLY A 168 -9.45 -16.69 11.14
C GLY A 168 -10.09 -15.96 12.34
N ALA A 169 -10.01 -16.56 13.52
CA ALA A 169 -10.51 -15.98 14.76
C ALA A 169 -9.67 -14.81 15.31
N ILE A 170 -8.43 -14.59 14.85
CA ILE A 170 -7.56 -13.53 15.37
C ILE A 170 -7.90 -12.19 14.71
N GLN A 171 -8.09 -11.16 15.54
CA GLN A 171 -8.33 -9.78 15.17
C GLN A 171 -7.26 -8.85 15.78
N ILE A 172 -7.17 -7.63 15.24
CA ILE A 172 -6.40 -6.53 15.83
C ILE A 172 -7.25 -5.91 16.95
N ILE A 173 -6.65 -5.73 18.11
CA ILE A 173 -7.28 -5.13 19.29
C ILE A 173 -6.63 -3.79 19.55
N ASN A 174 -7.45 -2.76 19.75
CA ASN A 174 -7.06 -1.51 20.38
C ASN A 174 -7.21 -1.70 21.91
N ASN A 175 -6.09 -1.83 22.62
CA ASN A 175 -6.08 -1.99 24.07
C ASN A 175 -6.52 -0.72 24.80
N ASP A 176 -6.30 0.44 24.17
CA ASP A 176 -6.52 1.74 24.78
C ASP A 176 -7.95 2.26 24.55
N SER A 177 -8.82 1.47 23.92
CA SER A 177 -10.20 1.88 23.62
C SER A 177 -10.97 2.33 24.86
N VAL A 178 -11.73 3.42 24.74
CA VAL A 178 -12.62 3.88 25.83
C VAL A 178 -13.66 2.80 26.12
N GLY A 179 -13.87 2.51 27.41
CA GLY A 179 -14.74 1.42 27.87
C GLY A 179 -14.08 0.04 27.90
N GLY A 180 -12.78 -0.04 27.58
CA GLY A 180 -11.97 -1.25 27.63
C GLY A 180 -11.54 -1.75 26.25
N PRO A 181 -10.61 -2.71 26.18
CA PRO A 181 -10.07 -3.23 24.93
C PRO A 181 -11.15 -3.67 23.94
N ARG A 182 -10.97 -3.33 22.66
CA ARG A 182 -11.96 -3.56 21.60
C ARG A 182 -11.28 -3.85 20.27
N ARG A 183 -11.93 -4.60 19.38
CA ARG A 183 -11.50 -4.75 17.98
C ARG A 183 -11.23 -3.37 17.40
N ASP A 184 -10.06 -3.19 16.80
CA ASP A 184 -9.54 -1.91 16.30
C ASP A 184 -10.59 -1.08 15.54
N ALA A 185 -11.18 -1.69 14.50
CA ALA A 185 -12.18 -1.03 13.66
C ALA A 185 -13.50 -0.67 14.37
N LEU A 186 -13.75 -1.21 15.57
CA LEU A 186 -14.95 -0.96 16.38
C LEU A 186 -14.65 -0.19 17.68
N SER A 187 -13.40 0.23 17.87
CA SER A 187 -12.94 0.89 19.08
C SER A 187 -13.29 2.37 19.12
N ILE A 188 -13.25 2.94 20.34
CA ILE A 188 -13.43 4.37 20.60
C ILE A 188 -12.06 4.94 20.96
N SER A 189 -11.60 5.94 20.20
CA SER A 189 -10.29 6.56 20.41
C SER A 189 -10.32 7.46 21.65
N PRO A 190 -9.38 7.32 22.61
CA PRO A 190 -9.32 8.15 23.81
C PRO A 190 -9.24 9.65 23.55
N SER A 191 -8.51 10.07 22.51
CA SER A 191 -8.28 11.50 22.26
C SER A 191 -9.49 12.23 21.66
N THR A 192 -10.42 11.49 21.06
CA THR A 192 -11.60 12.05 20.39
C THR A 192 -12.90 11.64 21.07
N ASN A 193 -12.87 10.58 21.88
CA ASN A 193 -14.03 9.91 22.45
C ASN A 193 -15.08 9.54 21.39
N LEU A 194 -14.61 9.22 20.17
CA LEU A 194 -15.45 8.82 19.03
C LEU A 194 -15.03 7.44 18.51
N PRO A 195 -15.99 6.66 17.98
CA PRO A 195 -15.66 5.52 17.15
C PRO A 195 -15.24 6.03 15.77
N ASP A 196 -13.93 6.14 15.57
CA ASP A 196 -13.33 6.72 14.38
C ASP A 196 -12.28 5.79 13.76
N TYR A 197 -12.43 4.47 13.94
CA TYR A 197 -11.46 3.46 13.51
C TYR A 197 -10.07 3.55 14.17
N ASN A 198 -10.00 3.96 15.44
CA ASN A 198 -8.75 4.10 16.19
C ASN A 198 -7.76 5.11 15.59
N ILE A 199 -8.11 6.40 15.62
CA ILE A 199 -7.22 7.44 15.08
C ILE A 199 -5.90 7.55 15.85
N ASP A 200 -5.92 7.27 17.15
CA ASP A 200 -4.73 7.37 17.99
C ASP A 200 -3.69 6.30 17.63
N GLY A 201 -4.12 5.05 17.44
CA GLY A 201 -3.27 3.98 16.94
C GLY A 201 -2.73 4.28 15.53
N ALA A 202 -3.58 4.76 14.63
CA ALA A 202 -3.17 5.11 13.27
C ALA A 202 -2.12 6.24 13.21
N ILE A 203 -2.29 7.29 14.04
CA ILE A 203 -1.31 8.38 14.15
C ILE A 203 -0.02 7.87 14.77
N CYS A 204 -0.09 7.06 15.81
CA CYS A 204 1.10 6.46 16.40
C CYS A 204 1.90 5.65 15.36
N GLN A 205 1.24 4.81 14.55
CA GLN A 205 1.91 4.07 13.46
C GLN A 205 2.59 5.01 12.45
N ARG A 206 1.94 6.14 12.11
CA ARG A 206 2.55 7.17 11.24
C ARG A 206 3.77 7.80 11.89
N GLU A 207 3.71 8.10 13.18
CA GLU A 207 4.80 8.74 13.94
C GLU A 207 6.02 7.83 14.08
N LEU A 208 5.84 6.52 14.14
CA LEU A 208 6.96 5.56 14.10
C LEU A 208 7.80 5.73 12.83
N TRP A 209 7.17 6.04 11.71
CA TRP A 209 7.91 6.33 10.48
C TRP A 209 8.45 7.77 10.43
N THR A 210 7.60 8.76 10.67
CA THR A 210 7.98 10.17 10.45
C THR A 210 8.95 10.69 11.51
N GLY A 211 8.95 10.10 12.71
CA GLY A 211 9.70 10.61 13.86
C GLY A 211 9.19 11.98 14.34
N ALA A 212 7.96 12.36 13.97
CA ALA A 212 7.40 13.68 14.28
C ALA A 212 7.10 13.86 15.78
N ASN A 213 6.87 12.77 16.51
CA ASN A 213 6.57 12.78 17.94
C ASN A 213 7.82 12.47 18.77
N ARG A 214 8.25 13.45 19.57
CA ARG A 214 9.44 13.35 20.42
C ARG A 214 9.30 12.29 21.51
N ASP A 215 8.10 12.07 22.03
CA ASP A 215 7.85 11.09 23.10
C ASP A 215 8.02 9.64 22.60
N ARG A 216 7.92 9.44 21.28
CA ARG A 216 8.07 8.13 20.61
C ARG A 216 9.34 8.03 19.77
N LEU A 217 10.27 8.99 19.90
CA LEU A 217 11.45 9.06 19.05
C LEU A 217 12.30 7.79 19.12
N ARG A 218 12.43 7.18 20.30
CA ARG A 218 13.18 5.92 20.47
C ARG A 218 12.60 4.81 19.61
N ASP A 219 11.28 4.63 19.65
CA ASP A 219 10.60 3.57 18.91
C ASP A 219 10.64 3.85 17.41
N SER A 220 10.44 5.12 17.02
CA SER A 220 10.62 5.55 15.63
C SER A 220 12.03 5.25 15.10
N LEU A 221 13.08 5.56 15.87
CA LEU A 221 14.46 5.27 15.47
C LEU A 221 14.71 3.77 15.33
N ARG A 222 14.17 2.93 16.21
CA ARG A 222 14.27 1.46 16.09
C ARG A 222 13.67 0.97 14.78
N VAL A 223 12.46 1.43 14.47
CA VAL A 223 11.73 1.08 13.26
C VAL A 223 12.50 1.51 12.01
N ARG A 224 12.88 2.80 11.93
CA ARG A 224 13.62 3.35 10.78
C ARG A 224 15.00 2.70 10.60
N PHE A 225 15.67 2.37 11.71
CA PHE A 225 16.92 1.63 11.66
C PHE A 225 16.72 0.23 11.08
N GLY A 226 15.73 -0.54 11.55
CA GLY A 226 15.43 -1.87 11.01
C GLY A 226 15.04 -1.84 9.53
N VAL A 227 14.30 -0.82 9.11
CA VAL A 227 14.00 -0.56 7.71
C VAL A 227 15.27 -0.32 6.89
N ALA A 228 16.17 0.55 7.36
CA ALA A 228 17.43 0.85 6.67
C ALA A 228 18.31 -0.41 6.49
N GLN A 229 18.27 -1.33 7.46
CA GLN A 229 19.01 -2.60 7.40
C GLN A 229 18.54 -3.54 6.29
N VAL A 230 17.30 -3.40 5.80
CA VAL A 230 16.74 -4.29 4.76
C VAL A 230 16.62 -3.63 3.39
N GLN A 231 16.99 -2.36 3.26
CA GLN A 231 17.01 -1.66 1.99
C GLN A 231 17.95 -2.37 1.00
N LYS A 232 17.47 -2.58 -0.22
CA LYS A 232 18.23 -3.27 -1.26
C LYS A 232 19.10 -2.28 -2.01
N THR A 233 20.34 -2.67 -2.29
CA THR A 233 21.28 -1.88 -3.10
C THR A 233 20.84 -1.74 -4.56
N ALA A 234 19.96 -2.65 -5.01
CA ALA A 234 19.58 -2.89 -6.39
C ALA A 234 20.76 -3.30 -7.31
N ASP A 235 21.85 -3.79 -6.72
CA ASP A 235 22.93 -4.48 -7.42
C ASP A 235 22.54 -5.96 -7.59
N LEU A 236 22.19 -6.34 -8.82
CA LEU A 236 21.84 -7.71 -9.17
C LEU A 236 23.07 -8.50 -9.61
N ASN A 237 24.27 -7.92 -9.58
CA ASN A 237 25.49 -8.49 -10.13
C ASN A 237 25.30 -8.94 -11.60
N ARG A 238 24.56 -8.15 -12.38
CA ARG A 238 24.23 -8.44 -13.79
C ARG A 238 23.47 -9.75 -14.00
N LYS A 239 22.80 -10.26 -12.95
CA LYS A 239 21.91 -11.41 -13.09
C LYS A 239 20.65 -10.97 -13.83
N PRO A 240 20.19 -11.75 -14.83
CA PRO A 240 18.95 -11.44 -15.51
C PRO A 240 17.79 -11.50 -14.52
N ALA A 241 16.92 -10.49 -14.56
CA ALA A 241 15.78 -10.39 -13.65
C ALA A 241 14.60 -9.73 -14.37
N ILE A 242 13.39 -10.09 -13.94
CA ILE A 242 12.15 -9.47 -14.42
C ILE A 242 11.34 -9.08 -13.19
N ILE A 243 10.91 -7.82 -13.14
CA ILE A 243 9.89 -7.34 -12.20
C ILE A 243 8.58 -7.25 -12.97
N VAL A 244 7.52 -7.84 -12.43
CA VAL A 244 6.14 -7.67 -12.89
C VAL A 244 5.37 -6.99 -11.76
N HIS A 245 4.71 -5.86 -12.05
CA HIS A 245 3.92 -5.13 -11.05
C HIS A 245 2.64 -4.57 -11.66
N GLY A 246 1.49 -4.82 -11.04
CA GLY A 246 0.23 -4.16 -11.40
C GLY A 246 0.20 -2.69 -10.97
N ARG A 247 -0.14 -1.79 -11.90
CA ARG A 247 -0.18 -0.34 -11.65
C ARG A 247 -1.20 0.07 -10.58
N ASN A 248 -2.29 -0.68 -10.44
CA ASN A 248 -3.36 -0.41 -9.48
C ASN A 248 -3.06 -1.00 -8.09
N ASP A 249 -1.85 -1.50 -7.82
CA ASP A 249 -1.51 -2.02 -6.51
C ASP A 249 -1.66 -0.93 -5.43
N THR A 250 -2.62 -1.14 -4.53
CA THR A 250 -2.98 -0.20 -3.45
C THR A 250 -2.38 -0.62 -2.13
N LEU A 251 -1.85 -1.84 -2.04
CA LEU A 251 -1.16 -2.33 -0.85
C LEU A 251 0.33 -2.00 -0.92
N VAL A 252 0.89 -2.11 -2.11
CA VAL A 252 2.30 -1.97 -2.45
C VAL A 252 2.43 -1.10 -3.69
N PRO A 253 2.12 0.20 -3.64
CA PRO A 253 2.10 1.01 -4.84
C PRO A 253 3.47 1.03 -5.51
N VAL A 254 3.41 1.04 -6.83
CA VAL A 254 4.59 0.95 -7.70
C VAL A 254 5.63 2.04 -7.41
N ASN A 255 5.20 3.22 -6.95
CA ASN A 255 6.07 4.35 -6.59
C ASN A 255 6.89 4.16 -5.31
N PHE A 256 6.51 3.22 -4.44
CA PHE A 256 7.26 2.91 -3.22
C PHE A 256 8.13 1.65 -3.34
N SER A 257 8.05 0.96 -4.48
CA SER A 257 8.59 -0.39 -4.62
C SER A 257 9.32 -0.59 -5.95
N SER A 258 8.62 -1.02 -6.99
CA SER A 258 9.25 -1.44 -8.26
C SER A 258 9.85 -0.28 -9.05
N ARG A 259 9.18 0.87 -9.15
CA ARG A 259 9.71 2.06 -9.84
C ARG A 259 11.03 2.55 -9.19
N PRO A 260 11.11 2.82 -7.87
CA PRO A 260 12.37 3.22 -7.25
C PRO A 260 13.45 2.14 -7.29
N TYR A 261 13.10 0.86 -7.15
CA TYR A 261 14.08 -0.23 -7.26
C TYR A 261 14.68 -0.32 -8.66
N TYR A 262 13.83 -0.25 -9.71
CA TYR A 262 14.28 -0.28 -11.09
C TYR A 262 15.17 0.93 -11.40
N ALA A 263 14.76 2.14 -11.03
CA ALA A 263 15.59 3.34 -11.19
C ALA A 263 16.95 3.19 -10.48
N ARG A 264 16.96 2.65 -9.26
CA ARG A 264 18.21 2.42 -8.50
C ARG A 264 19.11 1.40 -9.20
N ASN A 265 18.55 0.30 -9.71
CA ASN A 265 19.32 -0.68 -10.48
C ASN A 265 19.94 -0.05 -11.74
N GLN A 266 19.16 0.77 -12.46
CA GLN A 266 19.67 1.49 -13.64
C GLN A 266 20.83 2.44 -13.29
N GLN A 267 20.84 3.04 -12.09
CA GLN A 267 21.98 3.85 -11.63
C GLN A 267 23.20 3.02 -11.23
N VAL A 268 22.97 1.89 -10.56
CA VAL A 268 24.05 1.05 -10.00
C VAL A 268 24.74 0.22 -11.07
N GLU A 269 23.97 -0.42 -11.95
CA GLU A 269 24.51 -1.29 -13.00
C GLU A 269 24.63 -0.59 -14.36
N GLY A 270 23.89 0.50 -14.59
CA GLY A 270 23.96 1.26 -15.83
C GLY A 270 23.65 0.40 -17.06
N ARG A 271 24.52 0.50 -18.08
CA ARG A 271 24.44 -0.31 -19.31
C ARG A 271 24.64 -1.81 -19.07
N ALA A 272 25.15 -2.21 -17.92
CA ALA A 272 25.32 -3.62 -17.56
C ALA A 272 24.08 -4.22 -16.89
N SER A 273 23.05 -3.40 -16.60
CA SER A 273 21.78 -3.90 -16.08
C SER A 273 21.15 -4.90 -17.06
N ARG A 274 20.61 -5.98 -16.48
CA ARG A 274 19.80 -6.99 -17.17
C ARG A 274 18.43 -7.14 -16.51
N LEU A 275 17.96 -6.06 -15.89
CA LEU A 275 16.67 -5.99 -15.25
C LEU A 275 15.62 -5.50 -16.25
N SER A 276 14.55 -6.27 -16.42
CA SER A 276 13.35 -5.85 -17.12
C SER A 276 12.27 -5.43 -16.11
N TYR A 277 11.60 -4.30 -16.35
CA TYR A 277 10.44 -3.88 -15.56
C TYR A 277 9.17 -3.85 -16.41
N ILE A 278 8.22 -4.70 -16.04
CA ILE A 278 6.92 -4.85 -16.70
C ILE A 278 5.84 -4.31 -15.77
N GLU A 279 5.29 -3.15 -16.11
CA GLU A 279 4.20 -2.52 -15.36
C GLU A 279 2.87 -2.80 -16.07
N VAL A 280 1.92 -3.44 -15.41
CA VAL A 280 0.68 -3.94 -16.03
C VAL A 280 -0.49 -3.05 -15.60
N THR A 281 -1.19 -2.43 -16.56
CA THR A 281 -2.38 -1.61 -16.23
C THR A 281 -3.54 -2.51 -15.78
N ASN A 282 -4.51 -1.95 -15.06
CA ASN A 282 -5.69 -2.64 -14.53
C ASN A 282 -5.38 -3.91 -13.70
N ALA A 283 -4.19 -4.03 -13.14
CA ALA A 283 -3.79 -5.15 -12.29
C ALA A 283 -3.44 -4.62 -10.90
N GLN A 284 -3.82 -5.38 -9.87
CA GLN A 284 -3.70 -4.99 -8.46
C GLN A 284 -3.13 -6.17 -7.64
N HIS A 285 -2.96 -5.98 -6.34
CA HIS A 285 -2.23 -6.88 -5.45
C HIS A 285 -2.82 -8.30 -5.31
N PHE A 286 -4.14 -8.40 -5.19
CA PHE A 286 -4.87 -9.59 -4.77
C PHE A 286 -5.63 -10.27 -5.91
N ASP A 287 -4.97 -11.13 -6.69
CA ASP A 287 -5.66 -11.92 -7.73
C ASP A 287 -6.83 -12.76 -7.16
N ALA A 288 -6.74 -13.16 -5.89
CA ALA A 288 -7.82 -13.86 -5.17
C ALA A 288 -9.13 -13.06 -5.07
N PHE A 289 -9.09 -11.73 -5.24
CA PHE A 289 -10.28 -10.87 -5.19
C PHE A 289 -10.97 -10.72 -6.54
N LEU A 290 -10.37 -11.18 -7.65
CA LEU A 290 -10.93 -11.05 -8.99
C LEU A 290 -12.31 -11.71 -9.21
N PRO A 291 -12.77 -12.69 -8.41
CA PRO A 291 -14.16 -13.17 -8.46
C PRO A 291 -15.17 -12.27 -7.72
N ILE A 292 -14.72 -11.29 -6.94
CA ILE A 292 -15.58 -10.44 -6.11
C ILE A 292 -16.17 -9.31 -6.96
N ALA A 293 -17.46 -9.03 -6.77
CA ALA A 293 -18.16 -7.95 -7.46
C ALA A 293 -17.43 -6.61 -7.33
N GLY A 294 -17.16 -5.99 -8.47
CA GLY A 294 -16.47 -4.71 -8.56
C GLY A 294 -14.95 -4.83 -8.71
N PHE A 295 -14.37 -6.01 -8.42
CA PHE A 295 -13.02 -6.35 -8.87
C PHE A 295 -13.07 -7.03 -10.24
N ASP A 296 -14.00 -7.96 -10.39
CA ASP A 296 -14.18 -8.84 -11.56
C ASP A 296 -14.33 -8.10 -12.90
N THR A 297 -15.00 -6.94 -12.88
CA THR A 297 -15.23 -6.08 -14.04
C THR A 297 -14.14 -5.04 -14.28
N ARG A 298 -13.31 -4.74 -13.27
CA ARG A 298 -12.35 -3.61 -13.28
C ARG A 298 -10.89 -4.02 -13.40
N TYR A 299 -10.53 -5.22 -12.97
CA TYR A 299 -9.13 -5.65 -12.92
C TYR A 299 -8.89 -6.96 -13.66
N VAL A 300 -7.63 -7.17 -14.03
CA VAL A 300 -7.12 -8.38 -14.69
C VAL A 300 -6.14 -9.12 -13.79
N PRO A 301 -5.96 -10.44 -13.96
CA PRO A 301 -5.01 -11.21 -13.17
C PRO A 301 -3.57 -10.85 -13.49
N LEU A 302 -2.82 -10.45 -12.46
CA LEU A 302 -1.37 -10.25 -12.56
C LEU A 302 -0.65 -11.60 -12.70
N HIS A 303 -1.24 -12.68 -12.20
CA HIS A 303 -0.66 -14.03 -12.24
C HIS A 303 -0.35 -14.51 -13.66
N VAL A 304 -1.13 -14.09 -14.67
CA VAL A 304 -0.84 -14.37 -16.09
C VAL A 304 0.54 -13.84 -16.48
N TYR A 305 0.90 -12.64 -16.02
CA TYR A 305 2.17 -12.01 -16.30
C TYR A 305 3.32 -12.59 -15.46
N PHE A 306 3.02 -13.05 -14.24
CA PHE A 306 3.98 -13.83 -13.45
C PHE A 306 4.40 -15.12 -14.16
N ILE A 307 3.44 -15.92 -14.64
CA ILE A 307 3.74 -17.17 -15.36
C ILE A 307 4.55 -16.90 -16.62
N ARG A 308 4.14 -15.91 -17.43
CA ARG A 308 4.90 -15.49 -18.62
C ARG A 308 6.34 -15.08 -18.27
N ALA A 309 6.58 -14.51 -17.09
CA ALA A 309 7.90 -14.00 -16.70
C ALA A 309 8.81 -15.16 -16.29
N VAL A 310 8.24 -16.15 -15.61
CA VAL A 310 8.92 -17.42 -15.32
C VAL A 310 9.25 -18.15 -16.62
N ASP A 311 8.32 -18.24 -17.57
CA ASP A 311 8.55 -18.88 -18.87
C ASP A 311 9.63 -18.15 -19.68
N ALA A 312 9.58 -16.82 -19.72
CA ALA A 312 10.59 -16.00 -20.41
C ALA A 312 11.97 -16.14 -19.78
N MET A 313 12.06 -16.17 -18.45
CA MET A 313 13.32 -16.39 -17.74
C MET A 313 13.85 -17.80 -18.00
N TYR A 314 13.00 -18.82 -17.98
CA TYR A 314 13.38 -20.19 -18.31
C TYR A 314 13.92 -20.28 -19.74
N ALA A 315 13.21 -19.73 -20.73
CA ALA A 315 13.66 -19.72 -22.12
C ALA A 315 14.98 -18.95 -22.31
N HIS A 316 15.18 -17.86 -21.56
CA HIS A 316 16.42 -17.11 -21.55
C HIS A 316 17.60 -17.92 -21.00
N LEU A 317 17.39 -18.61 -19.88
CA LEU A 317 18.44 -19.42 -19.25
C LEU A 317 18.75 -20.70 -20.04
N ALA A 318 17.73 -21.34 -20.61
CA ALA A 318 17.89 -22.60 -21.35
C ALA A 318 18.44 -22.37 -22.76
N ASN A 319 17.95 -21.35 -23.47
CA ASN A 319 18.15 -21.20 -24.91
C ASN A 319 18.72 -19.83 -25.33
N GLY A 320 19.00 -18.94 -24.38
CA GLY A 320 19.49 -17.58 -24.69
C GLY A 320 18.44 -16.65 -25.31
N ALA A 321 17.15 -17.00 -25.23
CA ALA A 321 16.07 -16.15 -25.75
C ALA A 321 16.12 -14.74 -25.12
N PRO A 322 15.83 -13.65 -25.86
CA PRO A 322 15.86 -12.32 -25.30
C PRO A 322 14.78 -12.12 -24.23
N LEU A 323 15.13 -11.42 -23.15
CA LEU A 323 14.16 -10.95 -22.16
C LEU A 323 13.41 -9.73 -22.67
N PRO A 324 12.16 -9.48 -22.20
CA PRO A 324 11.40 -8.34 -22.67
C PRO A 324 12.07 -7.02 -22.26
N PRO A 325 12.05 -5.99 -23.13
CA PRO A 325 12.42 -4.64 -22.68
C PRO A 325 11.41 -4.13 -21.64
N SER A 326 11.88 -3.22 -20.78
CA SER A 326 11.02 -2.58 -19.77
C SER A 326 9.91 -1.79 -20.43
N GLN A 327 8.67 -2.05 -20.03
CA GLN A 327 7.49 -1.50 -20.68
C GLN A 327 6.25 -1.50 -19.79
N VAL A 328 5.28 -0.68 -20.19
CA VAL A 328 3.91 -0.73 -19.72
C VAL A 328 3.13 -1.69 -20.62
N VAL A 329 2.45 -2.67 -20.03
CA VAL A 329 1.52 -3.54 -20.74
C VAL A 329 0.10 -3.03 -20.50
N ARG A 330 -0.52 -2.52 -21.57
CA ARG A 330 -1.87 -1.99 -21.55
C ARG A 330 -2.90 -3.11 -21.68
N THR A 331 -3.60 -3.38 -20.59
CA THR A 331 -4.65 -4.40 -20.51
C THR A 331 -6.02 -3.77 -20.68
N THR A 332 -7.02 -4.62 -20.90
CA THR A 332 -8.43 -4.20 -20.97
C THR A 332 -9.22 -5.00 -19.93
N PRO A 333 -9.86 -4.37 -18.93
CA PRO A 333 -10.73 -5.07 -17.99
C PRO A 333 -11.84 -5.84 -18.71
N ARG A 334 -12.40 -6.86 -18.05
CA ARG A 334 -13.49 -7.66 -18.64
C ARG A 334 -14.78 -6.85 -18.81
N GLY A 335 -14.97 -5.79 -18.03
CA GLY A 335 -16.13 -4.90 -18.11
C GLY A 335 -17.46 -5.62 -17.81
N GLY A 336 -18.57 -5.01 -18.23
CA GLY A 336 -19.91 -5.55 -18.03
C GLY A 336 -20.44 -5.39 -16.60
N THR A 337 -21.37 -6.26 -16.21
CA THR A 337 -21.90 -6.39 -14.85
C THR A 337 -21.32 -7.62 -14.16
N SER A 338 -21.28 -7.63 -12.83
CA SER A 338 -20.87 -8.82 -12.08
C SER A 338 -21.95 -9.91 -12.16
N PRO A 339 -21.60 -11.18 -12.42
CA PRO A 339 -20.25 -11.68 -12.70
C PRO A 339 -19.77 -11.28 -14.11
N ALA A 340 -18.55 -10.74 -14.19
CA ALA A 340 -17.95 -10.30 -15.43
C ALA A 340 -17.82 -11.44 -16.46
N PRO A 341 -17.78 -11.13 -17.78
CA PRO A 341 -17.53 -12.11 -18.83
C PRO A 341 -16.26 -12.94 -18.61
N ALA A 342 -16.11 -14.03 -19.36
CA ALA A 342 -14.88 -14.83 -19.31
C ALA A 342 -13.66 -13.99 -19.72
N LEU A 343 -12.52 -14.21 -19.06
CA LEU A 343 -11.26 -13.59 -19.44
C LEU A 343 -10.82 -14.12 -20.81
N THR A 344 -10.41 -13.22 -21.70
CA THR A 344 -9.88 -13.57 -23.02
C THR A 344 -8.45 -13.08 -23.18
N PRO A 345 -7.67 -13.60 -24.15
CA PRO A 345 -6.35 -13.06 -24.46
C PRO A 345 -6.34 -11.56 -24.80
N ALA A 346 -7.45 -11.02 -25.32
CA ALA A 346 -7.57 -9.59 -25.61
C ALA A 346 -7.61 -8.72 -24.34
N ASN A 347 -8.04 -9.27 -23.20
CA ASN A 347 -8.00 -8.57 -21.92
C ASN A 347 -6.57 -8.48 -21.36
N VAL A 348 -5.75 -9.51 -21.62
CA VAL A 348 -4.41 -9.69 -21.06
C VAL A 348 -3.37 -9.90 -22.16
N PRO A 349 -3.12 -8.89 -23.01
CA PRO A 349 -2.15 -9.01 -24.11
C PRO A 349 -0.75 -9.34 -23.57
N ALA A 350 0.05 -10.01 -24.38
CA ALA A 350 1.46 -10.25 -24.05
C ALA A 350 2.26 -8.94 -24.07
N TRP A 351 3.41 -8.90 -23.38
CA TRP A 351 4.39 -7.86 -23.62
C TRP A 351 5.02 -8.00 -25.01
N SER A 352 5.52 -6.89 -25.52
CA SER A 352 6.20 -6.86 -26.82
C SER A 352 7.72 -6.93 -26.63
N LEU A 353 8.42 -7.65 -27.52
CA LEU A 353 9.88 -7.53 -27.64
C LEU A 353 10.29 -6.20 -28.31
N ASN A 354 9.35 -5.55 -29.00
CA ASN A 354 9.51 -4.25 -29.63
C ASN A 354 8.34 -3.34 -29.24
N PRO A 355 8.24 -2.91 -27.96
CA PRO A 355 7.15 -2.06 -27.52
C PRO A 355 7.18 -0.73 -28.28
N PRO A 356 6.01 -0.14 -28.61
CA PRO A 356 5.95 1.19 -29.18
C PRO A 356 6.53 2.20 -28.18
N ALA A 357 6.97 3.36 -28.67
CA ALA A 357 7.60 4.39 -27.82
C ALA A 357 6.68 4.82 -26.65
N ALA A 358 5.37 4.85 -26.88
CA ALA A 358 4.35 5.20 -25.88
C ALA A 358 4.16 4.16 -24.76
N ASP A 359 4.82 3.01 -24.83
CA ASP A 359 4.78 1.96 -23.80
C ASP A 359 6.17 1.69 -23.20
N ARG A 360 7.23 2.31 -23.70
CA ARG A 360 8.60 2.07 -23.22
C ARG A 360 8.85 2.77 -21.90
N ILE A 361 9.35 2.02 -20.93
CA ILE A 361 9.88 2.57 -19.69
C ILE A 361 11.36 2.91 -19.91
N THR A 362 11.73 4.17 -19.70
CA THR A 362 13.09 4.66 -19.98
C THR A 362 13.69 5.34 -18.76
N PHE A 363 15.02 5.33 -18.67
CA PHE A 363 15.77 6.02 -17.64
C PHE A 363 16.91 6.83 -18.28
N ASP A 364 16.95 8.14 -18.04
CA ASP A 364 17.93 9.05 -18.65
C ASP A 364 19.22 9.23 -17.83
N GLY A 365 19.35 8.48 -16.72
CA GLY A 365 20.41 8.65 -15.72
C GLY A 365 19.94 9.36 -14.46
N THR A 366 18.89 10.18 -14.58
CA THR A 366 18.34 11.00 -13.50
C THR A 366 16.83 10.97 -13.39
N THR A 367 16.10 10.47 -14.36
CA THR A 367 14.63 10.44 -14.33
C THR A 367 14.16 9.13 -14.90
N LEU A 368 13.25 8.48 -14.18
CA LEU A 368 12.50 7.34 -14.70
C LEU A 368 11.23 7.86 -15.35
N THR A 369 11.07 7.62 -16.65
CA THR A 369 9.85 7.95 -17.38
C THR A 369 8.98 6.71 -17.49
N ILE A 370 7.79 6.80 -16.91
CA ILE A 370 6.75 5.78 -17.01
C ILE A 370 5.63 6.34 -17.88
N PRO A 371 5.30 5.70 -19.01
CA PRO A 371 4.15 6.13 -19.79
C PRO A 371 2.82 5.96 -19.04
N ASP A 372 1.97 6.99 -19.11
CA ASP A 372 0.58 6.95 -18.65
C ASP A 372 -0.24 5.95 -19.44
#